data_AF-A0A6P0U3W0-F1
#
_entry.id   AF-A0A6P0U3W0-F1
#
_cell.length_a   1.000
_cell.length_b   1.000
_cell.length_c   1.000
_cell.angle_alpha   90.00
_cell.angle_beta   90.00
_cell.angle_gamma   90.00
#
_symmetry.space_group_name_H-M   'P 1'
#
loop_
_entity.id
_entity.type
_entity.pdbx_description
1 polymer ?
#
loop_
_entity_poly.entity_id
_entity_poly.type
_entity_poly.pdbx_seq_one_letter_code
_entity_poly.pdbx_strand_id
1 'polypeptide(L)'
;AWFKQTDLIFIDADKERYLSYYEHAIEMLRPGGVIAIDNVLWRGRVTNPEDKKEKTQVLRALNERIHADERVTPVIVPIADGITLAAKRG
;
A
#
# COMPACT_ATOMS: atom_id res chain seq x y z
N ALA A 1 13.38 -25.99 4.31
CA ALA A 1 12.08 -25.56 4.86
C ALA A 1 11.38 -24.73 3.79
N TRP A 2 10.15 -25.08 3.41
CA TRP A 2 9.43 -24.51 2.27
C TRP A 2 8.60 -23.28 2.68
N PHE A 3 9.27 -22.16 2.91
CA PHE A 3 8.63 -20.84 2.79
C PHE A 3 9.48 -20.03 1.81
N LYS A 4 9.13 -20.08 0.53
CA LYS A 4 9.62 -19.09 -0.43
C LYS A 4 8.89 -17.79 -0.09
N GLN A 5 9.53 -16.96 0.73
CA GLN A 5 9.07 -15.60 0.98
C GLN A 5 8.96 -14.86 -0.36
N THR A 6 7.90 -14.07 -0.54
CA THR A 6 7.57 -13.46 -1.84
C THR A 6 8.49 -12.27 -2.14
N ASP A 7 8.95 -12.16 -3.39
CA ASP A 7 9.76 -11.03 -3.88
C ASP A 7 8.94 -9.77 -4.15
N LEU A 8 7.76 -9.94 -4.76
CA LEU A 8 6.87 -8.86 -5.18
C LEU A 8 5.42 -9.24 -4.92
N ILE A 9 4.67 -8.36 -4.25
CA ILE A 9 3.22 -8.49 -4.08
C ILE A 9 2.55 -7.27 -4.70
N PHE A 10 1.54 -7.49 -5.55
CA PHE A 10 0.75 -6.42 -6.15
C PHE A 10 -0.67 -6.42 -5.56
N ILE A 11 -1.09 -5.27 -5.01
CA ILE A 11 -2.41 -5.09 -4.40
C ILE A 11 -3.25 -4.22 -5.35
N ASP A 12 -4.16 -4.87 -6.08
CA ASP A 12 -5.23 -4.22 -6.83
C ASP A 12 -6.56 -4.98 -6.74
N ALA A 13 -7.30 -4.70 -5.67
CA ALA A 13 -8.57 -5.35 -5.33
C ALA A 13 -9.60 -4.35 -4.77
N ASP A 14 -10.57 -4.83 -3.99
CA ASP A 14 -11.53 -4.00 -3.25
C ASP A 14 -10.84 -3.10 -2.23
N LYS A 15 -11.07 -1.78 -2.35
CA LYS A 15 -10.31 -0.76 -1.61
C LYS A 15 -10.59 -0.80 -0.12
N GLU A 16 -11.79 -1.25 0.26
CA GLU A 16 -12.27 -1.42 1.63
C GLU A 16 -11.35 -2.32 2.47
N ARG A 17 -10.64 -3.25 1.83
CA ARG A 17 -9.76 -4.22 2.49
C ARG A 17 -8.27 -3.95 2.29
N TYR A 18 -7.90 -2.86 1.61
CA TYR A 18 -6.49 -2.56 1.30
C TYR A 18 -5.56 -2.56 2.51
N LEU A 19 -6.02 -2.02 3.65
CA LEU A 19 -5.24 -2.03 4.87
C LEU A 19 -4.94 -3.46 5.35
N SER A 20 -5.95 -4.34 5.32
CA SER A 20 -5.78 -5.75 5.65
C SER A 20 -4.82 -6.43 4.67
N TYR A 21 -5.00 -6.21 3.37
CA TYR A 21 -4.11 -6.76 2.34
C TYR A 21 -2.66 -6.33 2.53
N TYR A 22 -2.42 -5.07 2.86
CA TYR A 22 -1.09 -4.55 3.15
C TYR A 22 -0.43 -5.24 4.35
N GLU A 23 -1.16 -5.41 5.47
CA GLU A 23 -0.61 -6.07 6.66
C GLU A 23 -0.24 -7.53 6.38
N HIS A 24 -1.12 -8.27 5.70
CA HIS A 24 -0.83 -9.66 5.30
C HIS A 24 0.32 -9.74 4.30
N ALA A 25 0.38 -8.80 3.36
CA ALA A 25 1.45 -8.75 2.36
C ALA A 25 2.82 -8.58 3.02
N ILE A 26 2.96 -7.72 4.04
CA ILE A 26 4.23 -7.55 4.75
C ILE A 26 4.71 -8.84 5.40
N GLU A 27 3.81 -9.65 5.97
CA GLU A 27 4.16 -10.92 6.60
C GLU A 27 4.70 -11.95 5.61
N MET A 28 4.13 -11.98 4.39
CA MET A 28 4.53 -12.89 3.32
C MET A 28 5.80 -12.45 2.56
N LEU A 29 6.10 -11.16 2.60
CA LEU A 29 7.20 -10.56 1.84
C LEU A 29 8.56 -10.84 2.50
N ARG A 30 9.58 -11.12 1.70
CA ARG A 30 10.95 -11.18 2.23
C ARG A 30 11.51 -9.80 2.55
N PRO A 31 12.54 -9.70 3.41
CA PRO A 31 13.41 -8.53 3.45
C PRO A 31 13.91 -8.16 2.05
N GLY A 32 13.79 -6.89 1.69
CA GLY A 32 14.10 -6.36 0.36
C GLY A 32 13.07 -6.67 -0.73
N GLY A 33 12.00 -7.43 -0.44
CA GLY A 33 10.87 -7.56 -1.34
C GLY A 33 10.05 -6.27 -1.40
N VAL A 34 9.17 -6.15 -2.39
CA VAL A 34 8.38 -4.94 -2.64
C VAL A 34 6.89 -5.25 -2.64
N ILE A 35 6.10 -4.38 -2.02
CA ILE A 35 4.65 -4.33 -2.18
C ILE A 35 4.34 -3.15 -3.12
N ALA A 36 3.66 -3.42 -4.22
CA ALA A 36 3.13 -2.42 -5.13
C ALA A 36 1.61 -2.29 -4.92
N ILE A 37 1.11 -1.08 -4.70
CA ILE A 37 -0.30 -0.82 -4.36
C ILE A 37 -0.83 0.21 -5.33
N ASP A 38 -1.89 -0.13 -6.08
CA ASP A 38 -2.44 0.73 -7.12
C ASP A 38 -3.56 1.68 -6.62
N ASN A 39 -3.75 2.77 -7.36
CA ASN A 39 -4.77 3.81 -7.17
C ASN A 39 -4.70 4.56 -5.83
N VAL A 40 -3.50 4.74 -5.29
CA VAL A 40 -3.29 5.37 -3.97
C VAL A 40 -3.57 6.88 -3.96
N LEU A 41 -3.59 7.54 -5.13
CA LEU A 41 -3.97 8.96 -5.26
C LEU A 41 -5.48 9.14 -5.48
N TRP A 42 -6.19 8.08 -5.88
CA TRP A 42 -7.64 8.04 -6.00
C TRP A 42 -8.26 9.26 -6.71
N ARG A 43 -7.73 9.59 -7.88
CA ARG A 43 -8.07 10.76 -8.71
C ARG A 43 -7.89 12.09 -7.97
N GLY A 44 -6.89 12.16 -7.09
CA GLY A 44 -6.63 13.27 -6.19
C GLY A 44 -7.60 13.37 -5.01
N ARG A 45 -8.58 12.47 -4.85
CA ARG A 45 -9.61 12.62 -3.80
C ARG A 45 -9.05 12.47 -2.39
N VAL A 46 -7.95 11.74 -2.21
CA VAL A 46 -7.31 11.58 -0.89
C VAL A 46 -6.80 12.90 -0.31
N THR A 47 -6.51 13.91 -1.16
CA THR A 47 -6.05 15.23 -0.72
C THR A 47 -7.19 16.18 -0.34
N ASN A 48 -8.44 15.85 -0.69
CA ASN A 48 -9.59 16.65 -0.30
C ASN A 48 -10.06 16.26 1.11
N PRO A 49 -9.92 17.13 2.14
CA PRO A 49 -10.31 16.82 3.51
C PRO A 49 -11.83 16.65 3.68
N GLU A 50 -12.63 17.25 2.81
CA GLU A 50 -14.11 17.18 2.85
C GLU A 50 -14.66 15.88 2.26
N ASP A 51 -13.85 15.09 1.55
CA ASP A 51 -14.28 13.83 0.97
C ASP A 51 -14.35 12.73 2.04
N LYS A 52 -15.57 12.48 2.53
CA LYS A 52 -15.87 11.48 3.56
C LYS A 52 -16.33 10.12 3.01
N LYS A 53 -16.22 9.87 1.69
CA LYS A 53 -16.59 8.56 1.14
C LYS A 53 -15.66 7.48 1.71
N GLU A 54 -16.22 6.33 2.05
CA GLU A 54 -15.53 5.21 2.68
C GLU A 54 -14.21 4.86 1.98
N LYS A 55 -14.23 4.62 0.66
CA LYS A 55 -13.02 4.31 -0.12
C LYS A 55 -11.93 5.39 0.00
N THR A 56 -12.31 6.66 0.01
CA THR A 56 -11.36 7.77 0.16
C THR A 56 -10.74 7.77 1.55
N GLN A 57 -11.54 7.51 2.59
CA GLN A 57 -11.06 7.44 3.98
C GLN A 57 -10.12 6.25 4.17
N VAL A 58 -10.46 5.08 3.61
CA VAL A 58 -9.59 3.89 3.68
C VAL A 58 -8.26 4.13 2.96
N LEU A 59 -8.26 4.72 1.77
CA LEU A 59 -7.01 5.02 1.05
C LEU A 59 -6.17 6.09 1.76
N ARG A 60 -6.79 7.08 2.42
CA ARG A 60 -6.07 8.04 3.25
C ARG A 60 -5.41 7.34 4.45
N ALA A 61 -6.16 6.52 5.18
CA ALA A 61 -5.65 5.75 6.32
C ALA A 61 -4.53 4.79 5.89
N LEU A 62 -4.64 4.16 4.72
CA LEU A 62 -3.60 3.32 4.14
C LEU A 62 -2.32 4.14 3.85
N ASN A 63 -2.44 5.28 3.19
CA ASN A 63 -1.29 6.13 2.85
C ASN A 63 -0.58 6.61 4.13
N GLU A 64 -1.34 7.03 5.14
CA GLU A 64 -0.82 7.40 6.46
C GLU A 64 -0.13 6.21 7.15
N ARG A 65 -0.77 5.03 7.14
CA ARG A 65 -0.21 3.81 7.71
C ARG A 65 1.13 3.44 7.09
N ILE A 66 1.21 3.44 5.76
CA ILE A 66 2.43 3.11 5.02
C ILE A 66 3.53 4.14 5.27
N HIS A 67 3.17 5.42 5.28
CA HIS A 67 4.12 6.50 5.56
C HIS A 67 4.76 6.37 6.94
N ALA A 68 3.98 5.96 7.95
CA ALA A 68 4.43 5.74 9.31
C ALA A 68 5.01 4.33 9.57
N ASP A 69 4.99 3.41 8.60
CA ASP A 69 5.41 2.03 8.81
C ASP A 69 6.94 1.88 8.74
N GLU A 70 7.58 1.74 9.90
CA GLU A 70 9.03 1.57 10.01
C GLU A 70 9.55 0.26 9.37
N ARG A 71 8.67 -0.70 9.06
CA ARG A 71 9.05 -1.96 8.40
C ARG A 71 9.34 -1.79 6.91
N VAL A 72 8.99 -0.63 6.31
CA VAL A 72 9.16 -0.40 4.86
C VAL A 72 9.82 0.94 4.56
N THR A 73 10.41 1.04 3.37
CA THR A 73 10.76 2.31 2.74
C THR A 73 9.77 2.57 1.60
N PRO A 74 8.82 3.51 1.77
CA PRO A 74 7.79 3.77 0.77
C PRO A 74 8.18 4.89 -0.21
N VAL A 75 7.67 4.79 -1.44
CA VAL A 75 7.65 5.87 -2.43
C VAL A 75 6.34 5.82 -3.22
N ILE A 76 5.76 6.98 -3.50
CA ILE A 76 4.66 7.09 -4.46
C ILE A 76 5.27 7.43 -5.82
N VAL A 77 5.04 6.57 -6.80
CA VAL A 77 5.41 6.80 -8.20
C VAL A 77 4.19 7.37 -8.93
N PRO A 78 4.28 8.57 -9.54
CA PRO A 78 3.14 9.25 -10.18
C PRO A 78 2.85 8.68 -11.57
N ILE A 79 2.56 7.38 -11.63
CA ILE A 79 2.07 6.69 -12.83
C ILE A 79 0.58 6.37 -12.62
N ALA A 80 -0.23 6.59 -13.65
CA ALA A 80 -1.69 6.38 -13.61
C ALA A 80 -2.32 7.10 -12.41
N ASP A 81 -3.08 6.38 -11.57
CA ASP A 81 -3.74 6.94 -10.39
C ASP A 81 -2.88 6.84 -9.11
N GLY A 82 -1.56 6.80 -9.31
CA GLY A 82 -0.54 6.66 -8.28
C GLY A 82 -0.33 5.21 -7.85
N ILE A 83 0.95 4.80 -7.82
CA ILE A 83 1.37 3.51 -7.31
C ILE A 83 2.30 3.75 -6.12
N THR A 84 1.95 3.19 -4.96
CA THR A 84 2.91 3.11 -3.85
C THR A 84 3.78 1.88 -4.03
N LEU A 85 5.10 2.06 -4.01
CA LEU A 85 6.08 0.99 -3.85
C LEU A 85 6.60 1.03 -2.42
N ALA A 86 6.38 -0.04 -1.65
CA ALA A 86 6.85 -0.20 -0.28
C ALA A 86 7.85 -1.35 -0.22
N ALA A 87 9.14 -1.03 -0.14
CA ALA A 87 10.21 -2.02 -0.01
C ALA A 87 10.38 -2.43 1.46
N LYS A 88 10.25 -3.70 1.80
CA LYS A 88 10.41 -4.20 3.18
C LYS A 88 11.87 -4.10 3.62
N ARG A 89 12.09 -3.52 4.80
CA ARG A 89 13.40 -3.40 5.44
C ARG A 89 13.84 -4.75 6.04
N GLY A 90 15.13 -4.83 6.36
CA GLY A 90 15.83 -6.00 6.94
C GLY A 90 15.10 -6.60 8.12
#